data_AF-A0A8T5MFW4-F1
#
_entry.id   AF-A0A8T5MFW4-F1
#
_cell.length_a   1.000
_cell.length_b   1.000
_cell.length_c   1.000
_cell.angle_alpha   90.00
_cell.angle_beta   90.00
_cell.angle_gamma   90.00
#
_symmetry.space_group_name_H-M   'P 1'
#
loop_
_entity.id
_entity.type
_entity.pdbx_description
1 polymer ?
#
loop_
_entity_poly.entity_id
_entity_poly.type
_entity_poly.pdbx_seq_one_letter_code
_entity_poly.pdbx_strand_id
1 'polypeptide(L)'
;MGAGRTTILVVVSIFLVLSVSLTVVLFSMNSLLYPEIYIENLEASGTYDYLDSAVENISGGLMEINFLDIPEEGMKPMVDGALTNGLAYLRGDIDEFSVLVSVDGSGLKDFLASQMEEIPVCDDDESSIDLDGNAICRPAGESVSMFLDMMLIENGIDIPDQGYVDLAKVYDLQGGGIEEIKSYVGIYKTALYGSLILSLILITTIIFIPKEERKGLKVLGINLFISGILVTVSYLVATTFLNSASIQTEILMNFITGLMNDVLSKTILYGIIILVFGVAVFAMSFAIPEKSIGEIQKTLMGNNSKKKE
;
A
#
# COMPACT_ATOMS: atom_id res chain seq x y z
N MET A 1 29.72 3.80 37.18
CA MET A 1 29.85 3.05 35.90
C MET A 1 31.14 3.50 35.24
N GLY A 2 31.91 2.61 34.60
CA GLY A 2 33.07 3.03 33.82
C GLY A 2 32.63 3.83 32.59
N ALA A 3 33.42 4.84 32.18
CA ALA A 3 33.07 5.78 31.10
C ALA A 3 32.60 5.07 29.81
N GLY A 4 33.27 3.99 29.40
CA GLY A 4 32.91 3.24 28.20
C GLY A 4 31.50 2.63 28.22
N ARG A 5 31.01 2.15 29.37
CA ARG A 5 29.64 1.59 29.47
C ARG A 5 28.58 2.67 29.31
N THR A 6 28.84 3.86 29.88
CA THR A 6 27.95 5.00 29.75
C THR A 6 27.87 5.44 28.28
N THR A 7 29.00 5.53 27.58
CA THR A 7 29.02 5.88 26.15
C THR A 7 28.23 4.87 25.31
N ILE A 8 28.45 3.57 25.51
CA ILE A 8 27.71 2.51 24.79
C ILE A 8 26.20 2.63 25.06
N LEU A 9 25.81 2.83 26.32
CA LEU A 9 24.40 2.97 26.69
C LEU A 9 23.72 4.17 26.03
N VAL A 10 24.42 5.31 25.92
CA VAL A 10 23.91 6.50 25.22
C VAL A 10 23.72 6.21 23.74
N VAL A 11 24.71 5.59 23.08
CA VAL A 11 24.62 5.25 21.65
C VAL A 11 23.46 4.29 21.40
N VAL A 12 23.37 3.19 22.16
CA VAL A 12 22.27 2.23 22.05
C VAL A 12 20.91 2.89 22.31
N SER A 13 20.84 3.86 23.23
CA SER A 13 19.62 4.61 23.52
C SER A 13 19.16 5.45 22.33
N ILE A 14 20.07 6.16 21.66
CA ILE A 14 19.75 6.93 20.46
C ILE A 14 19.23 6.01 19.35
N PHE A 15 19.91 4.89 19.12
CA PHE A 15 19.46 3.89 18.14
C PHE A 15 18.09 3.32 18.50
N LEU A 16 17.81 3.07 19.78
CA LEU A 16 16.50 2.57 20.20
C LEU A 16 15.41 3.60 19.91
N VAL A 17 15.65 4.87 20.23
CA VAL A 17 14.67 5.94 19.97
C VAL A 17 14.34 6.03 18.49
N LEU A 18 15.35 6.04 17.63
CA LEU A 18 15.17 6.08 16.18
C LEU A 18 14.45 4.83 15.66
N SER A 19 14.88 3.64 16.10
CA SER A 19 14.33 2.36 15.66
C SER A 19 12.85 2.22 16.05
N VAL A 20 12.49 2.56 17.29
CA VAL A 20 11.10 2.50 17.77
C VAL A 20 10.24 3.53 17.04
N SER A 21 10.73 4.76 16.87
CA SER A 21 9.98 5.80 16.16
C SER A 21 9.74 5.42 14.70
N LEU A 22 10.76 4.88 14.02
CA LEU A 22 10.64 4.37 12.66
C LEU A 22 9.65 3.19 12.59
N THR A 23 9.72 2.26 13.54
CA THR A 23 8.79 1.11 13.60
C THR A 23 7.34 1.59 13.66
N VAL A 24 7.03 2.62 14.46
CA VAL A 24 5.68 3.18 14.56
C VAL A 24 5.21 3.77 13.24
N VAL A 25 6.05 4.58 12.58
CA VAL A 25 5.70 5.21 11.31
C VAL A 25 5.46 4.14 10.24
N LEU A 26 6.39 3.19 10.10
CA LEU A 26 6.24 2.09 9.15
C LEU A 26 4.98 1.29 9.47
N PHE A 27 4.75 0.88 10.72
CA PHE A 27 3.56 0.10 11.08
C PHE A 27 2.25 0.85 10.78
N SER A 28 2.24 2.17 10.89
CA SER A 28 1.08 3.01 10.54
C SER A 28 0.87 3.07 9.02
N MET A 29 1.95 3.24 8.25
CA MET A 29 1.93 3.20 6.79
C MET A 29 1.52 1.84 6.23
N ASN A 30 1.73 0.74 6.98
CA ASN A 30 1.33 -0.61 6.56
C ASN A 30 -0.16 -0.70 6.22
N SER A 31 -0.96 0.19 6.81
CA SER A 31 -2.38 0.23 6.54
C SER A 31 -2.72 0.65 5.11
N LEU A 32 -1.85 1.42 4.43
CA LEU A 32 -1.98 1.77 3.01
C LEU A 32 -1.80 0.55 2.08
N LEU A 33 -1.42 -0.61 2.60
CA LEU A 33 -1.39 -1.83 1.79
C LEU A 33 -2.74 -2.55 1.77
N TYR A 34 -3.78 -2.02 2.40
CA TYR A 34 -5.07 -2.68 2.59
C TYR A 34 -6.20 -1.91 1.89
N PRO A 35 -7.08 -2.60 1.12
CA PRO A 35 -8.08 -1.95 0.28
C PRO A 35 -9.12 -1.16 1.06
N GLU A 36 -9.41 -1.55 2.30
CA GLU A 36 -10.43 -0.94 3.15
C GLU A 36 -10.21 0.57 3.31
N ILE A 37 -8.94 0.98 3.47
CA ILE A 37 -8.59 2.40 3.57
C ILE A 37 -8.94 3.16 2.28
N TYR A 38 -8.73 2.55 1.12
CA TYR A 38 -9.02 3.24 -0.15
C TYR A 38 -10.51 3.32 -0.40
N ILE A 39 -11.24 2.22 -0.15
CA ILE A 39 -12.68 2.14 -0.37
C ILE A 39 -13.43 3.12 0.55
N GLU A 40 -13.10 3.14 1.85
CA GLU A 40 -13.71 4.08 2.80
C GLU A 40 -13.47 5.55 2.40
N ASN A 41 -12.26 5.87 1.91
CA ASN A 41 -11.93 7.24 1.51
C ASN A 41 -12.51 7.63 0.14
N LEU A 42 -12.64 6.69 -0.81
CA LEU A 42 -13.31 6.93 -2.09
C LEU A 42 -14.80 7.18 -1.91
N GLU A 43 -15.43 6.43 -0.99
CA GLU A 43 -16.83 6.62 -0.60
C GLU A 43 -17.03 7.96 0.12
N ALA A 44 -16.18 8.27 1.10
CA ALA A 44 -16.25 9.54 1.83
C ALA A 44 -16.00 10.77 0.95
N SER A 45 -15.19 10.65 -0.11
CA SER A 45 -14.91 11.76 -1.03
C SER A 45 -15.96 11.94 -2.13
N GLY A 46 -16.98 11.07 -2.22
CA GLY A 46 -17.97 11.10 -3.30
C GLY A 46 -17.39 10.71 -4.67
N THR A 47 -16.28 9.95 -4.69
CA THR A 47 -15.62 9.58 -5.95
C THR A 47 -16.47 8.61 -6.75
N TYR A 48 -17.16 7.67 -6.09
CA TYR A 48 -18.07 6.75 -6.77
C TYR A 48 -19.21 7.51 -7.47
N ASP A 49 -19.86 8.45 -6.78
CA ASP A 49 -20.92 9.29 -7.38
C ASP A 49 -20.42 10.08 -8.60
N TYR A 50 -19.19 10.60 -8.54
CA TYR A 50 -18.55 11.30 -9.66
C TYR A 50 -18.27 10.35 -10.83
N LEU A 51 -17.76 9.14 -10.56
CA LEU A 51 -17.50 8.12 -11.57
C LEU A 51 -18.77 7.65 -12.25
N ASP A 52 -19.82 7.37 -11.48
CA ASP A 52 -21.12 6.96 -12.00
C ASP A 52 -21.73 8.06 -12.87
N SER A 53 -21.68 9.32 -12.42
CA SER A 53 -22.11 10.47 -13.23
C SER A 53 -21.28 10.63 -14.50
N ALA A 54 -19.96 10.40 -14.45
CA ALA A 54 -19.09 10.49 -15.61
C ALA A 54 -19.41 9.41 -16.64
N VAL A 55 -19.66 8.18 -16.18
CA VAL A 55 -20.11 7.06 -16.99
C VAL A 55 -21.46 7.38 -17.64
N GLU A 56 -22.46 7.83 -16.88
CA GLU A 56 -23.77 8.19 -17.44
C GLU A 56 -23.67 9.28 -18.52
N ASN A 57 -22.79 10.27 -18.33
CA ASN A 57 -22.57 11.33 -19.32
C ASN A 57 -21.83 10.83 -20.58
N ILE A 58 -20.98 9.81 -20.45
CA ILE A 58 -20.33 9.15 -21.59
C ILE A 58 -21.36 8.30 -22.34
N SER A 59 -22.13 7.49 -21.63
CA SER A 59 -23.20 6.65 -22.19
C SER A 59 -24.35 7.45 -22.81
N GLY A 60 -24.62 8.68 -22.33
CA GLY A 60 -25.63 9.59 -22.89
C GLY A 60 -25.13 10.52 -24.00
N GLY A 61 -23.84 10.47 -24.36
CA GLY A 61 -23.20 11.29 -25.40
C GLY A 61 -23.12 10.63 -26.78
N LEU A 62 -22.49 11.30 -27.76
CA LEU A 62 -22.32 10.86 -29.15
C LEU A 62 -21.54 9.53 -29.34
N MET A 63 -21.01 8.95 -28.27
CA MET A 63 -20.32 7.65 -28.26
C MET A 63 -20.96 6.78 -27.17
N GLU A 64 -22.05 6.07 -27.52
CA GLU A 64 -22.67 5.08 -26.64
C GLU A 64 -21.68 3.92 -26.44
N ILE A 65 -20.94 3.92 -25.32
CA ILE A 65 -20.08 2.80 -24.93
C ILE A 65 -20.96 1.72 -24.30
N ASN A 66 -21.75 1.03 -25.12
CA ASN A 66 -22.73 0.02 -24.69
C ASN A 66 -22.13 -1.38 -24.41
N PHE A 67 -20.82 -1.54 -24.56
CA PHE A 67 -20.17 -2.84 -24.42
C PHE A 67 -19.62 -3.14 -23.02
N LEU A 68 -19.47 -2.10 -22.18
CA LEU A 68 -19.09 -2.29 -20.78
C LEU A 68 -20.34 -2.66 -19.99
N ASP A 69 -20.35 -3.86 -19.42
CA ASP A 69 -21.43 -4.31 -18.55
C ASP A 69 -21.19 -3.74 -17.14
N ILE A 70 -21.74 -2.56 -16.91
CA ILE A 70 -21.63 -1.85 -15.64
C ILE A 70 -22.69 -2.40 -14.69
N PRO A 71 -22.29 -2.96 -13.53
CA PRO A 71 -23.22 -3.50 -12.56
C PRO A 71 -24.29 -2.48 -12.15
N GLU A 72 -25.45 -2.96 -11.72
CA GLU A 72 -26.51 -2.09 -11.15
C GLU A 72 -26.02 -1.25 -9.96
N GLU A 73 -24.94 -1.70 -9.31
CA GLU A 73 -24.24 -1.03 -8.21
C GLU A 73 -23.22 0.03 -8.66
N GLY A 74 -23.17 0.34 -9.96
CA GLY A 74 -22.28 1.34 -10.56
C GLY A 74 -20.83 0.87 -10.70
N MET A 75 -19.91 1.85 -10.72
CA MET A 75 -18.46 1.62 -10.84
C MET A 75 -17.83 1.07 -9.56
N LYS A 76 -18.53 1.15 -8.42
CA LYS A 76 -18.03 0.73 -7.10
C LYS A 76 -17.46 -0.71 -7.09
N PRO A 77 -18.22 -1.76 -7.46
CA PRO A 77 -17.69 -3.13 -7.46
C PRO A 77 -16.46 -3.33 -8.36
N MET A 78 -16.37 -2.61 -9.49
CA MET A 78 -15.21 -2.69 -10.38
C MET A 78 -13.96 -2.08 -9.74
N VAL A 79 -14.10 -0.89 -9.17
CA VAL A 79 -12.99 -0.19 -8.49
C VAL A 79 -12.55 -0.96 -7.24
N ASP A 80 -13.48 -1.45 -6.43
CA ASP A 80 -13.19 -2.24 -5.22
C ASP A 80 -12.46 -3.54 -5.58
N GLY A 81 -12.91 -4.22 -6.63
CA GLY A 81 -12.26 -5.43 -7.16
C GLY A 81 -10.84 -5.15 -7.66
N ALA A 82 -10.63 -4.04 -8.37
CA ALA A 82 -9.32 -3.63 -8.86
C ALA A 82 -8.36 -3.28 -7.72
N LEU A 83 -8.81 -2.51 -6.73
CA LEU A 83 -8.03 -2.16 -5.54
C LEU A 83 -7.67 -3.41 -4.72
N THR A 84 -8.62 -4.32 -4.53
CA THR A 84 -8.41 -5.56 -3.78
C THR A 84 -7.37 -6.44 -4.44
N ASN A 85 -7.50 -6.70 -5.75
CA ASN A 85 -6.53 -7.50 -6.50
C ASN A 85 -5.16 -6.81 -6.60
N GLY A 86 -5.15 -5.51 -6.90
CA GLY A 86 -3.90 -4.73 -7.00
C GLY A 86 -3.11 -4.73 -5.70
N LEU A 87 -3.76 -4.42 -4.58
CA LEU A 87 -3.08 -4.41 -3.29
C LEU A 87 -2.71 -5.84 -2.82
N ALA A 88 -3.51 -6.86 -3.12
CA ALA A 88 -3.15 -8.25 -2.85
C ALA A 88 -1.89 -8.66 -3.62
N TYR A 89 -1.79 -8.31 -4.91
CA TYR A 89 -0.62 -8.58 -5.73
C TYR A 89 0.62 -7.84 -5.21
N LEU A 90 0.48 -6.55 -4.88
CA LEU A 90 1.57 -5.76 -4.30
C LEU A 90 2.04 -6.31 -2.95
N ARG A 91 1.14 -6.87 -2.14
CA ARG A 91 1.50 -7.56 -0.90
C ARG A 91 2.17 -8.91 -1.15
N GLY A 92 2.05 -9.48 -2.34
CA GLY A 92 2.50 -10.84 -2.67
C GLY A 92 1.55 -11.93 -2.17
N ASP A 93 0.28 -11.59 -1.92
CA ASP A 93 -0.75 -12.55 -1.53
C ASP A 93 -1.25 -13.35 -2.76
N ILE A 94 -1.09 -12.79 -3.96
CA ILE A 94 -1.38 -13.42 -5.25
C ILE A 94 -0.20 -13.22 -6.22
N ASP A 95 -0.02 -14.18 -7.12
CA ASP A 95 1.10 -14.20 -8.07
C ASP A 95 0.81 -13.41 -9.36
N GLU A 96 -0.45 -13.22 -9.71
CA GLU A 96 -0.89 -12.57 -10.94
C GLU A 96 -1.70 -11.30 -10.64
N PHE A 97 -1.31 -10.19 -11.27
CA PHE A 97 -2.11 -8.97 -11.26
C PHE A 97 -3.15 -9.06 -12.37
N SER A 98 -4.43 -8.97 -11.99
CA SER A 98 -5.55 -8.95 -12.94
C SER A 98 -6.54 -7.86 -12.57
N VAL A 99 -7.09 -7.22 -13.60
CA VAL A 99 -8.16 -6.22 -13.48
C VAL A 99 -9.27 -6.66 -14.42
N LEU A 100 -10.19 -7.45 -13.87
CA LEU A 100 -11.26 -8.05 -14.64
C LEU A 100 -12.43 -7.07 -14.79
N VAL A 101 -12.83 -6.81 -16.02
CA VAL A 101 -14.00 -5.99 -16.36
C VAL A 101 -14.97 -6.83 -17.19
N SER A 102 -16.25 -6.82 -16.82
CA SER A 102 -17.29 -7.52 -17.56
C SER A 102 -17.57 -6.78 -18.87
N VAL A 103 -17.56 -7.51 -19.97
CA VAL A 103 -17.78 -6.97 -21.32
C VAL A 103 -18.84 -7.79 -22.01
N ASP A 104 -19.80 -7.11 -22.63
CA ASP A 104 -20.67 -7.71 -23.63
C ASP A 104 -19.92 -7.80 -24.97
N GLY A 105 -19.49 -9.01 -25.32
CA GLY A 105 -18.75 -9.27 -26.55
C GLY A 105 -19.51 -8.88 -27.81
N SER A 106 -20.84 -8.97 -27.77
CA SER A 106 -21.70 -8.57 -28.89
C SER A 106 -21.68 -7.05 -29.05
N GLY A 107 -21.92 -6.32 -27.95
CA GLY A 107 -21.79 -4.87 -27.92
C GLY A 107 -20.40 -4.35 -28.30
N LEU A 108 -19.33 -5.05 -27.92
CA LEU A 108 -17.95 -4.65 -28.26
C LEU A 108 -17.69 -4.82 -29.76
N LYS A 109 -18.14 -5.94 -30.35
CA LYS A 109 -18.05 -6.17 -31.80
C LYS A 109 -18.83 -5.11 -32.58
N ASP A 110 -20.03 -4.77 -32.13
CA ASP A 110 -20.86 -3.73 -32.76
C ASP A 110 -20.21 -2.34 -32.66
N PHE A 111 -19.63 -2.01 -31.51
CA PHE A 111 -18.89 -0.76 -31.32
C PHE A 111 -17.67 -0.68 -32.26
N LEU A 112 -16.84 -1.73 -32.31
CA LEU A 112 -15.68 -1.78 -33.20
C LEU A 112 -16.11 -1.72 -34.67
N ALA A 113 -17.21 -2.37 -35.04
CA ALA A 113 -17.76 -2.29 -36.38
C ALA A 113 -18.15 -0.84 -36.74
N SER A 114 -18.79 -0.10 -35.83
CA SER A 114 -19.12 1.32 -36.08
C SER A 114 -17.88 2.21 -36.26
N GLN A 115 -16.78 1.92 -35.56
CA GLN A 115 -15.52 2.65 -35.76
C GLN A 115 -14.89 2.30 -37.12
N MET A 116 -15.01 1.05 -37.55
CA MET A 116 -14.52 0.58 -38.85
C MET A 116 -15.33 1.13 -40.04
N GLU A 117 -16.57 1.58 -39.82
CA GLU A 117 -17.37 2.27 -40.84
C GLU A 117 -16.80 3.65 -41.21
N GLU A 118 -16.07 4.29 -40.29
CA GLU A 118 -15.43 5.59 -40.52
C GLU A 118 -14.14 5.49 -41.35
N ILE A 119 -13.60 4.28 -41.54
CA ILE A 119 -12.39 4.04 -42.32
C ILE A 119 -12.71 4.11 -43.82
N PRO A 120 -11.95 4.90 -44.60
CA PRO A 120 -12.18 5.04 -46.04
C PRO A 120 -11.97 3.71 -46.77
N VAL A 121 -12.64 3.55 -47.92
CA VAL A 121 -12.46 2.39 -48.79
C VAL A 121 -11.15 2.56 -49.56
N CYS A 122 -10.36 1.49 -49.67
CA CYS A 122 -9.10 1.47 -50.41
C CYS A 122 -9.31 1.79 -51.89
N ASP A 123 -8.40 2.57 -52.48
CA ASP A 123 -8.29 2.69 -53.92
C ASP A 123 -7.70 1.39 -54.53
N ASP A 124 -7.87 1.22 -55.84
CA ASP A 124 -7.32 0.05 -56.55
C ASP A 124 -5.79 -0.05 -56.33
N ASP A 125 -5.32 -1.25 -55.96
CA ASP A 125 -3.92 -1.59 -55.63
C ASP A 125 -3.34 -0.98 -54.32
N GLU A 126 -4.18 -0.39 -53.45
CA GLU A 126 -3.76 0.07 -52.12
C GLU A 126 -3.84 -1.05 -51.07
N SER A 127 -2.86 -1.11 -50.16
CA SER A 127 -2.86 -2.07 -49.04
C SER A 127 -3.82 -1.60 -47.95
N SER A 128 -4.69 -2.50 -47.48
CA SER A 128 -5.62 -2.21 -46.37
C SER A 128 -4.93 -2.03 -45.02
N ILE A 129 -3.70 -2.52 -44.89
CA ILE A 129 -2.95 -2.58 -43.63
C ILE A 129 -1.53 -2.05 -43.87
N ASP A 130 -1.02 -1.28 -42.91
CA ASP A 130 0.36 -0.78 -42.92
C ASP A 130 1.37 -1.86 -42.49
N LEU A 131 2.65 -1.50 -42.49
CA LEU A 131 3.73 -2.42 -42.08
C LEU A 131 3.72 -2.73 -40.57
N ASP A 132 2.98 -1.95 -39.79
CA ASP A 132 2.88 -2.05 -38.32
C ASP A 132 1.58 -2.75 -37.88
N GLY A 133 0.73 -3.20 -38.81
CA GLY A 133 -0.52 -3.93 -38.55
C GLY A 133 -1.76 -3.04 -38.35
N ASN A 134 -1.69 -1.75 -38.63
CA ASN A 134 -2.83 -0.82 -38.50
C ASN A 134 -3.65 -0.73 -39.78
N ALA A 135 -4.97 -0.59 -39.64
CA ALA A 135 -5.87 -0.38 -40.77
C ALA A 135 -5.68 1.01 -41.39
N ILE A 136 -5.35 1.06 -42.69
CA ILE A 136 -5.24 2.30 -43.48
C ILE A 136 -6.57 2.58 -44.19
N CYS A 137 -7.13 1.53 -44.80
CA CYS A 137 -8.34 1.59 -45.60
C CYS A 137 -9.04 0.23 -45.60
N ARG A 138 -10.34 0.22 -45.91
CA ARG A 138 -11.13 -1.01 -46.01
C ARG A 138 -11.16 -1.52 -47.45
N PRO A 139 -10.94 -2.82 -47.72
CA PRO A 139 -10.99 -3.39 -49.07
C PRO A 139 -12.32 -3.13 -49.78
N ALA A 140 -12.25 -2.73 -51.05
CA ALA A 140 -13.44 -2.54 -51.88
C ALA A 140 -14.12 -3.90 -52.15
N GLY A 141 -15.31 -4.09 -51.58
CA GLY A 141 -16.13 -5.30 -51.76
C GLY A 141 -16.29 -6.19 -50.54
N GLU A 142 -15.59 -5.89 -49.43
CA GLU A 142 -15.78 -6.56 -48.15
C GLU A 142 -16.74 -5.82 -47.24
N SER A 143 -17.53 -6.58 -46.46
CA SER A 143 -18.38 -6.01 -45.43
C SER A 143 -17.54 -5.53 -44.24
N VAL A 144 -18.03 -4.54 -43.50
CA VAL A 144 -17.38 -4.03 -42.27
C VAL A 144 -17.08 -5.17 -41.29
N SER A 145 -18.03 -6.09 -41.12
CA SER A 145 -17.89 -7.23 -40.22
C SER A 145 -16.77 -8.18 -40.66
N MET A 146 -16.66 -8.47 -41.96
CA MET A 146 -15.58 -9.32 -42.48
C MET A 146 -14.21 -8.66 -42.33
N PHE A 147 -14.13 -7.34 -42.56
CA PHE A 147 -12.90 -6.58 -42.36
C PHE A 147 -12.50 -6.51 -40.88
N LEU A 148 -13.46 -6.31 -39.98
CA LEU A 148 -13.23 -6.36 -38.53
C LEU A 148 -12.73 -7.74 -38.09
N ASP A 149 -13.39 -8.83 -38.50
CA ASP A 149 -12.97 -10.19 -38.17
C ASP A 149 -11.54 -10.48 -38.68
N MET A 150 -11.21 -10.02 -39.89
CA MET A 150 -9.86 -10.12 -40.44
C MET A 150 -8.83 -9.37 -39.58
N MET A 151 -9.12 -8.11 -39.21
CA MET A 151 -8.25 -7.31 -38.35
C MET A 151 -8.04 -7.91 -36.96
N LEU A 152 -9.09 -8.49 -36.37
CA LEU A 152 -9.01 -9.18 -35.08
C LEU A 152 -8.12 -10.42 -35.16
N ILE A 153 -8.28 -11.23 -36.22
CA ILE A 153 -7.48 -12.44 -36.45
C ILE A 153 -6.01 -12.09 -36.71
N GLU A 154 -5.73 -11.09 -37.55
CA GLU A 154 -4.36 -10.69 -37.87
C GLU A 154 -3.62 -10.10 -36.66
N ASN A 155 -4.32 -9.39 -35.78
CA ASN A 155 -3.75 -8.86 -34.53
C ASN A 155 -3.80 -9.88 -33.35
N GLY A 156 -4.32 -11.08 -33.57
CA GLY A 156 -4.44 -12.11 -32.53
C GLY A 156 -5.36 -11.72 -31.37
N ILE A 157 -6.35 -10.86 -31.63
CA ILE A 157 -7.31 -10.38 -30.63
C ILE A 157 -8.52 -11.31 -30.62
N ASP A 158 -8.75 -11.96 -29.48
CA ASP A 158 -9.96 -12.76 -29.24
C ASP A 158 -10.96 -11.93 -28.43
N ILE A 159 -12.15 -11.68 -29.01
CA ILE A 159 -13.24 -10.98 -28.31
C ILE A 159 -14.14 -12.05 -27.68
N PRO A 160 -14.18 -12.18 -26.34
CA PRO A 160 -15.04 -13.15 -25.68
C PRO A 160 -16.52 -12.80 -25.94
N ASP A 161 -17.33 -13.77 -26.38
CA ASP A 161 -18.75 -13.55 -26.68
C ASP A 161 -19.57 -13.10 -25.45
N GLN A 162 -19.20 -13.59 -24.25
CA GLN A 162 -19.59 -13.10 -22.94
C GLN A 162 -18.44 -13.39 -21.98
N GLY A 163 -18.02 -12.41 -21.16
CA GLY A 163 -17.01 -12.70 -20.14
C GLY A 163 -16.27 -11.50 -19.59
N TYR A 164 -15.16 -11.80 -18.93
CA TYR A 164 -14.29 -10.81 -18.33
C TYR A 164 -13.08 -10.56 -19.24
N VAL A 165 -12.77 -9.29 -19.47
CA VAL A 165 -11.52 -8.86 -20.08
C VAL A 165 -10.58 -8.45 -18.96
N ASP A 166 -9.35 -8.98 -18.99
CA ASP A 166 -8.30 -8.58 -18.06
C ASP A 166 -7.57 -7.34 -18.59
N LEU A 167 -7.94 -6.17 -18.10
CA LEU A 167 -7.34 -4.90 -18.49
C LEU A 167 -5.84 -4.85 -18.15
N ALA A 168 -5.38 -5.62 -17.17
CA ALA A 168 -3.95 -5.66 -16.84
C ALA A 168 -3.12 -6.26 -17.98
N LYS A 169 -3.68 -7.24 -18.71
CA LYS A 169 -3.02 -7.85 -19.88
C LYS A 169 -3.14 -6.96 -21.11
N VAL A 170 -4.31 -6.35 -21.32
CA VAL A 170 -4.58 -5.48 -22.49
C VAL A 170 -3.66 -4.25 -22.49
N TYR A 171 -3.48 -3.62 -21.33
CA TYR A 171 -2.65 -2.42 -21.21
C TYR A 171 -1.19 -2.70 -20.82
N ASP A 172 -0.77 -3.98 -20.85
CA ASP A 172 0.57 -4.43 -20.44
C ASP A 172 0.98 -3.87 -19.06
N LEU A 173 0.02 -3.78 -18.12
CA LEU A 173 0.27 -3.27 -16.77
C LEU A 173 1.13 -4.22 -15.95
N GLN A 174 1.26 -5.47 -16.39
CA GLN A 174 2.20 -6.45 -15.84
C GLN A 174 3.67 -6.15 -16.23
N GLY A 175 3.89 -5.21 -17.16
CA GLY A 175 5.20 -4.63 -17.45
C GLY A 175 5.84 -3.95 -16.23
N GLY A 176 7.13 -3.65 -16.34
CA GLY A 176 8.04 -3.41 -15.19
C GLY A 176 7.62 -2.41 -14.11
N GLY A 177 6.67 -1.50 -14.36
CA GLY A 177 6.21 -0.53 -13.36
C GLY A 177 5.54 -1.16 -12.14
N ILE A 178 4.61 -2.10 -12.32
CA ILE A 178 3.91 -2.70 -11.18
C ILE A 178 4.81 -3.65 -10.38
N GLU A 179 5.71 -4.35 -11.06
CA GLU A 179 6.70 -5.24 -10.44
C GLU A 179 7.73 -4.43 -9.64
N GLU A 180 8.10 -3.23 -10.11
CA GLU A 180 8.94 -2.30 -9.35
C GLU A 180 8.25 -1.84 -8.06
N ILE A 181 6.95 -1.50 -8.13
CA ILE A 181 6.15 -1.14 -6.94
C ILE A 181 6.06 -2.33 -5.97
N LYS A 182 5.81 -3.55 -6.47
CA LYS A 182 5.80 -4.77 -5.67
C LYS A 182 7.14 -4.99 -4.95
N SER A 183 8.25 -4.77 -5.65
CA SER A 183 9.59 -4.82 -5.07
C SER A 183 9.78 -3.78 -3.96
N TYR A 184 9.34 -2.53 -4.16
CA TYR A 184 9.37 -1.52 -3.11
C TYR A 184 8.53 -1.89 -1.88
N VAL A 185 7.36 -2.50 -2.07
CA VAL A 185 6.55 -3.04 -0.97
C VAL A 185 7.31 -4.15 -0.23
N GLY A 186 8.03 -5.02 -0.95
CA GLY A 186 8.92 -6.03 -0.36
C GLY A 186 10.04 -5.43 0.50
N ILE A 187 10.72 -4.40 -0.01
CA ILE A 187 11.76 -3.65 0.72
C ILE A 187 11.17 -3.00 1.98
N TYR A 188 10.01 -2.36 1.82
CA TYR A 188 9.28 -1.73 2.92
C TYR A 188 8.92 -2.73 4.03
N LYS A 189 8.35 -3.91 3.68
CA LYS A 189 8.04 -4.98 4.65
C LYS A 189 9.32 -5.45 5.36
N THR A 190 10.41 -5.60 4.62
CA THR A 190 11.71 -5.98 5.18
C THR A 190 12.22 -4.94 6.17
N ALA A 191 12.11 -3.65 5.84
CA ALA A 191 12.48 -2.55 6.74
C ALA A 191 11.60 -2.52 8.00
N LEU A 192 10.30 -2.75 7.87
CA LEU A 192 9.37 -2.83 9.01
C LEU A 192 9.78 -3.95 9.97
N TYR A 193 9.88 -5.20 9.49
CA TYR A 193 10.25 -6.32 10.35
C TYR A 193 11.69 -6.22 10.88
N GLY A 194 12.61 -5.69 10.06
CA GLY A 194 13.99 -5.41 10.47
C GLY A 194 14.04 -4.40 11.62
N SER A 195 13.27 -3.31 11.54
CA SER A 195 13.19 -2.29 12.60
C SER A 195 12.59 -2.84 13.90
N LEU A 196 11.61 -3.74 13.82
CA LEU A 196 11.02 -4.42 14.97
C LEU A 196 12.06 -5.31 15.67
N ILE A 197 12.73 -6.18 14.90
CA ILE A 197 13.79 -7.07 15.44
C ILE A 197 14.93 -6.24 16.04
N LEU A 198 15.37 -5.19 15.35
CA LEU A 198 16.40 -4.29 15.85
C LEU A 198 15.99 -3.64 17.17
N SER A 199 14.74 -3.16 17.28
CA SER A 199 14.20 -2.59 18.51
C SER A 199 14.25 -3.61 19.66
N LEU A 200 13.87 -4.88 19.43
CA LEU A 200 13.95 -5.93 20.46
C LEU A 200 15.40 -6.20 20.92
N ILE A 201 16.35 -6.24 19.99
CA ILE A 201 17.77 -6.42 20.30
C ILE A 201 18.28 -5.25 21.15
N LEU A 202 17.92 -4.02 20.79
CA LEU A 202 18.32 -2.81 21.51
C LEU A 202 17.70 -2.74 22.90
N ILE A 203 16.41 -3.08 23.05
CA ILE A 203 15.73 -3.18 24.37
C ILE A 203 16.47 -4.17 25.27
N THR A 204 16.75 -5.37 24.75
CA THR A 204 17.48 -6.42 25.47
C THR A 204 18.85 -5.89 25.91
N THR A 205 19.57 -5.26 24.99
CA THR A 205 20.90 -4.69 25.25
C THR A 205 20.88 -3.63 26.35
N ILE A 206 19.89 -2.73 26.37
CA ILE A 206 19.74 -1.70 27.40
C ILE A 206 19.48 -2.30 28.78
N ILE A 207 18.74 -3.41 28.86
CA ILE A 207 18.47 -4.09 30.13
C ILE A 207 19.76 -4.71 30.70
N PHE A 208 20.62 -5.29 29.84
CA PHE A 208 21.81 -6.03 30.27
C PHE A 208 23.10 -5.19 30.43
N ILE A 209 23.22 -4.01 29.80
CA ILE A 209 24.43 -3.16 29.94
C ILE A 209 24.64 -2.67 31.39
N PRO A 210 23.61 -2.15 32.10
CA PRO A 210 23.73 -1.74 33.48
C PRO A 210 23.94 -2.94 34.42
N LYS A 211 24.73 -2.74 35.49
CA LYS A 211 24.89 -3.77 36.54
C LYS A 211 23.65 -3.95 37.43
N GLU A 212 22.74 -2.97 37.36
CA GLU A 212 21.53 -2.90 38.16
C GLU A 212 20.34 -2.86 37.20
N GLU A 213 19.45 -3.85 37.32
CA GLU A 213 18.26 -3.97 36.47
C GLU A 213 17.39 -2.70 36.51
N ARG A 214 17.30 -2.10 37.70
CA ARG A 214 16.65 -0.81 37.94
C ARG A 214 17.15 0.30 37.01
N LYS A 215 18.45 0.40 36.76
CA LYS A 215 19.01 1.41 35.86
C LYS A 215 18.67 1.11 34.40
N GLY A 216 18.68 -0.15 33.98
CA GLY A 216 18.27 -0.57 32.64
C GLY A 216 16.82 -0.21 32.35
N LEU A 217 15.90 -0.54 33.26
CA LEU A 217 14.48 -0.21 33.12
C LEU A 217 14.21 1.29 33.12
N LYS A 218 14.95 2.08 33.93
CA LYS A 218 14.86 3.55 33.87
C LYS A 218 15.22 4.10 32.50
N VAL A 219 16.35 3.67 31.95
CA VAL A 219 16.83 4.12 30.64
C VAL A 219 15.86 3.69 29.53
N LEU A 220 15.40 2.44 29.58
CA LEU A 220 14.40 1.92 28.65
C LEU A 220 13.11 2.77 28.68
N GLY A 221 12.57 3.02 29.87
CA GLY A 221 11.37 3.83 30.05
C GLY A 221 11.53 5.26 29.50
N ILE A 222 12.68 5.90 29.75
CA ILE A 222 13.00 7.22 29.19
C ILE A 222 13.05 7.18 27.66
N ASN A 223 13.73 6.19 27.06
CA ASN A 223 13.85 6.09 25.62
C ASN A 223 12.49 5.86 24.94
N LEU A 224 11.65 5.01 25.52
CA LEU A 224 10.28 4.78 25.02
C LEU A 224 9.44 6.06 25.14
N PHE A 225 9.53 6.75 26.27
CA PHE A 225 8.85 8.04 26.46
C PHE A 225 9.29 9.09 25.42
N ILE A 226 10.61 9.25 25.20
CA ILE A 226 11.15 10.16 24.19
C ILE A 226 10.69 9.76 22.78
N SER A 227 10.65 8.46 22.46
CA SER A 227 10.16 7.97 21.17
C SER A 227 8.70 8.34 20.96
N GLY A 228 7.85 8.14 21.98
CA GLY A 228 6.44 8.54 21.94
C GLY A 228 6.24 10.03 21.74
N ILE A 229 7.05 10.87 22.39
CA ILE A 229 7.06 12.33 22.15
C ILE A 229 7.46 12.62 20.71
N LEU A 230 8.54 12.02 20.21
CA LEU A 230 9.05 12.27 18.86
C LEU A 230 8.00 11.93 17.81
N VAL A 231 7.34 10.78 17.92
CA VAL A 231 6.23 10.39 17.04
C VAL A 231 5.07 11.39 17.12
N THR A 232 4.71 11.84 18.32
CA THR A 232 3.64 12.83 18.52
C THR A 232 3.99 14.17 17.87
N VAL A 233 5.25 14.63 17.99
CA VAL A 233 5.73 15.84 17.34
C VAL A 233 5.72 15.67 15.81
N SER A 234 6.17 14.53 15.29
CA SER A 234 6.10 14.23 13.85
C SER A 234 4.67 14.25 13.32
N TYR A 235 3.70 13.75 14.08
CA TYR A 235 2.27 13.87 13.76
C TYR A 235 1.82 15.34 13.68
N LEU A 236 2.18 16.18 14.65
CA LEU A 236 1.83 17.60 14.64
C LEU A 236 2.44 18.35 13.45
N VAL A 237 3.69 18.01 13.09
CA VAL A 237 4.35 18.56 11.92
C VAL A 237 3.64 18.11 10.64
N ALA A 238 3.35 16.82 10.50
CA ALA A 238 2.67 16.27 9.32
C ALA A 238 1.26 16.85 9.12
N THR A 239 0.47 16.96 10.18
CA THR A 239 -0.87 17.59 10.12
C THR A 239 -0.80 19.06 9.71
N THR A 240 0.20 19.80 10.21
CA THR A 240 0.43 21.19 9.79
C THR A 240 0.75 21.29 8.30
N PHE A 241 1.59 20.38 7.78
CA PHE A 241 1.91 20.33 6.36
C PHE A 241 0.69 19.99 5.50
N LEU A 242 -0.12 19.00 5.88
CA LEU A 242 -1.34 18.62 5.17
C LEU A 242 -2.33 19.78 5.09
N ASN A 243 -2.55 20.48 6.19
CA ASN A 243 -3.44 21.64 6.24
C ASN A 243 -2.93 22.84 5.42
N SER A 244 -1.64 22.87 5.10
CA SER A 244 -1.03 23.91 4.26
C SER A 244 -0.99 23.59 2.77
N ALA A 245 -1.31 22.34 2.39
CA ALA A 245 -1.27 21.92 1.00
C ALA A 245 -2.46 22.49 0.22
N SER A 246 -2.19 23.25 -0.85
CA SER A 246 -3.21 23.75 -1.77
C SER A 246 -3.32 22.83 -2.98
N ILE A 247 -4.24 21.85 -2.94
CA ILE A 247 -4.58 21.02 -4.09
C ILE A 247 -5.78 21.66 -4.80
N GLN A 248 -5.74 21.74 -6.14
CA GLN A 248 -6.74 22.46 -6.94
C GLN A 248 -8.10 21.75 -7.01
N THR A 249 -8.14 20.44 -6.76
CA THR A 249 -9.35 19.60 -6.90
C THR A 249 -9.85 19.13 -5.53
N GLU A 250 -11.10 19.50 -5.18
CA GLU A 250 -11.71 19.21 -3.88
C GLU A 250 -11.84 17.69 -3.61
N ILE A 251 -12.27 16.91 -4.61
CA ILE A 251 -12.42 15.45 -4.49
C ILE A 251 -11.05 14.79 -4.21
N LEU A 252 -10.02 15.17 -4.96
CA LEU A 252 -8.67 14.63 -4.77
C LEU A 252 -8.08 15.05 -3.41
N MET A 253 -8.31 16.31 -3.00
CA MET A 253 -7.88 16.79 -1.69
C MET A 253 -8.55 16.02 -0.56
N ASN A 254 -9.86 15.79 -0.64
CA ASN A 254 -10.60 15.03 0.36
C ASN A 254 -10.11 13.58 0.44
N PHE A 255 -9.88 12.94 -0.71
CA PHE A 255 -9.34 11.59 -0.77
C PHE A 255 -7.92 11.48 -0.17
N ILE A 256 -6.99 12.35 -0.59
CA ILE A 256 -5.60 12.35 -0.07
C ILE A 256 -5.59 12.67 1.43
N THR A 257 -6.38 13.66 1.85
CA THR A 257 -6.48 14.06 3.26
C THR A 257 -7.03 12.91 4.10
N GLY A 258 -8.02 12.19 3.59
CA GLY A 258 -8.58 11.00 4.21
C GLY A 258 -7.53 9.90 4.39
N LEU A 259 -6.84 9.50 3.32
CA LEU A 259 -5.74 8.51 3.38
C LEU A 259 -4.65 8.90 4.39
N MET A 260 -4.27 10.18 4.39
CA MET A 260 -3.24 10.68 5.32
C MET A 260 -3.74 10.72 6.75
N ASN A 261 -5.00 11.07 6.99
CA ASN A 261 -5.61 11.03 8.31
C ASN A 261 -5.66 9.60 8.87
N ASP A 262 -5.88 8.58 8.05
CA ASP A 262 -5.85 7.19 8.50
C ASP A 262 -4.46 6.75 8.94
N VAL A 263 -3.42 7.14 8.21
CA VAL A 263 -2.03 6.88 8.60
C VAL A 263 -1.66 7.67 9.86
N LEU A 264 -2.04 8.94 9.92
CA LEU A 264 -1.70 9.83 11.03
C LEU A 264 -2.45 9.47 12.31
N SER A 265 -3.71 9.04 12.24
CA SER A 265 -4.50 8.58 13.37
C SER A 265 -3.88 7.33 14.02
N LYS A 266 -3.41 6.38 13.20
CA LYS A 266 -2.66 5.21 13.68
C LYS A 266 -1.30 5.61 14.26
N THR A 267 -0.61 6.56 13.62
CA THR A 267 0.68 7.08 14.09
C THR A 267 0.56 7.70 15.48
N ILE A 268 -0.43 8.58 15.71
CA ILE A 268 -0.64 9.19 17.02
C ILE A 268 -1.11 8.17 18.07
N LEU A 269 -1.98 7.23 17.70
CA LEU A 269 -2.43 6.15 18.59
C LEU A 269 -1.24 5.34 19.11
N TYR A 270 -0.38 4.83 18.22
CA TYR A 270 0.81 4.07 18.61
C TYR A 270 1.84 4.93 19.34
N GLY A 271 2.00 6.20 18.96
CA GLY A 271 2.83 7.16 19.69
C GLY A 271 2.40 7.32 21.16
N ILE A 272 1.10 7.47 21.41
CA ILE A 272 0.53 7.56 22.77
C ILE A 272 0.73 6.24 23.52
N ILE A 273 0.47 5.08 22.90
CA ILE A 273 0.67 3.77 23.52
C ILE A 273 2.11 3.62 24.00
N ILE A 274 3.09 3.97 23.16
CA ILE A 274 4.51 3.88 23.51
C ILE A 274 4.89 4.88 24.59
N LEU A 275 4.34 6.10 24.56
CA LEU A 275 4.53 7.10 25.59
C LEU A 275 4.05 6.58 26.95
N VAL A 276 2.81 6.09 27.03
CA VAL A 276 2.21 5.55 28.25
C VAL A 276 3.00 4.33 28.74
N PHE A 277 3.38 3.44 27.83
CA PHE A 277 4.21 2.28 28.16
C PHE A 277 5.58 2.70 28.70
N GLY A 278 6.21 3.72 28.12
CA GLY A 278 7.46 4.30 28.61
C GLY A 278 7.34 4.86 30.03
N VAL A 279 6.26 5.61 30.32
CA VAL A 279 5.96 6.12 31.67
C VAL A 279 5.76 4.96 32.65
N ALA A 280 5.01 3.92 32.27
CA ALA A 280 4.78 2.75 33.11
C ALA A 280 6.07 1.99 33.42
N VAL A 281 6.92 1.74 32.41
CA VAL A 281 8.24 1.09 32.58
C VAL A 281 9.15 1.94 33.48
N PHE A 282 9.15 3.26 33.29
CA PHE A 282 9.90 4.16 34.14
C PHE A 282 9.41 4.15 35.60
N ALA A 283 8.09 4.16 35.84
CA ALA A 283 7.51 4.08 37.18
C ALA A 283 7.81 2.73 37.86
N MET A 284 7.66 1.61 37.14
CA MET A 284 7.97 0.27 37.64
C MET A 284 9.42 0.12 38.08
N SER A 285 10.34 0.86 37.46
CA SER A 285 11.74 0.87 37.88
C SER A 285 11.97 1.33 39.34
N PHE A 286 11.01 2.03 39.95
CA PHE A 286 11.10 2.42 41.35
C PHE A 286 10.61 1.34 42.32
N ALA A 287 9.75 0.42 41.86
CA ALA A 287 9.23 -0.68 42.67
C ALA A 287 10.22 -1.86 42.76
N ILE A 288 11.13 -2.00 41.79
CA ILE A 288 12.11 -3.09 41.79
C ILE A 288 13.27 -2.74 42.74
N PRO A 289 13.53 -3.59 43.77
CA PRO A 289 14.62 -3.37 44.70
C PRO A 289 15.95 -3.38 43.96
N GLU A 290 16.90 -2.61 44.46
CA GLU A 290 18.24 -2.48 43.88
C GLU A 290 19.05 -3.75 44.16
N LYS A 291 18.77 -4.81 43.39
CA LYS A 291 19.56 -6.04 43.38
C LYS A 291 20.60 -5.94 42.28
N SER A 292 21.84 -6.26 42.60
CA SER A 292 22.87 -6.38 41.57
C SER A 292 22.64 -7.68 40.78
N ILE A 293 22.84 -7.65 39.46
CA ILE A 293 22.77 -8.88 38.62
C ILE A 293 23.70 -9.98 39.16
N GLY A 294 24.79 -9.59 39.85
CA GLY A 294 25.70 -10.51 40.54
C GLY A 294 25.11 -11.25 41.74
N GLU A 295 24.13 -10.67 42.43
CA GLU A 295 23.40 -11.36 43.52
C GLU A 295 22.41 -12.38 42.97
N ILE A 296 21.76 -12.09 41.84
CA ILE A 296 20.86 -13.01 41.16
C ILE A 296 21.65 -14.21 40.62
N GLN A 297 22.81 -13.97 39.99
CA GLN A 297 23.70 -15.07 39.56
C GLN A 297 24.21 -15.89 40.74
N LYS A 298 24.61 -15.27 41.87
CA LYS A 298 24.99 -16.02 43.08
C LYS A 298 23.84 -16.84 43.66
N THR A 299 22.62 -16.34 43.59
CA THR A 299 21.44 -17.07 44.08
C THR A 299 21.10 -18.25 43.17
N LEU A 300 21.18 -18.07 41.84
CA LEU A 300 20.95 -19.14 40.87
C LEU A 300 22.06 -20.21 40.89
N MET A 301 23.33 -19.82 41.02
CA MET A 301 24.46 -20.75 41.09
C MET A 301 24.60 -21.41 42.45
N GLY A 302 24.31 -20.69 43.55
CA GLY A 302 24.38 -21.22 44.92
C GLY A 302 23.34 -22.31 45.21
N ASN A 303 22.21 -22.30 44.51
CA ASN A 303 21.16 -23.31 44.69
C ASN A 303 21.49 -24.65 44.02
N ASN A 304 22.39 -24.68 43.03
CA ASN A 304 22.82 -25.91 42.37
C ASN A 304 23.93 -26.66 43.14
N SER A 305 24.63 -26.01 44.05
CA SER A 305 25.68 -26.65 44.87
C SER A 305 25.12 -27.49 46.03
N LYS A 306 23.89 -27.25 46.47
CA LYS A 306 23.27 -27.97 47.61
C LYS A 306 22.42 -29.17 47.23
N LYS A 307 22.36 -29.54 45.94
CA LYS A 307 21.55 -30.66 45.44
C LYS A 307 22.38 -31.89 45.03
N LYS A 308 23.66 -31.93 45.44
CA LYS A 308 24.57 -33.08 45.32
C LYS A 308 25.09 -33.48 46.71
N GLU A 309 24.18 -33.85 47.61
CA GLU A 309 24.45 -34.73 48.75
C GLU A 309 23.27 -35.68 48.90
#